data_AF-A0A1G0AXZ5-F1
#
_entry.id   AF-A0A1G0AXZ5-F1
#
_cell.length_a   1.000
_cell.length_b   1.000
_cell.length_c   1.000
_cell.angle_alpha   90.00
_cell.angle_beta   90.00
_cell.angle_gamma   90.00
#
_symmetry.space_group_name_H-M   'P 1'
#
loop_
_entity.id
_entity.type
_entity.pdbx_description
1 polymer ?
#
loop_
_entity_poly.entity_id
_entity_poly.type
_entity_poly.pdbx_seq_one_letter_code
_entity_poly.pdbx_strand_id
1 'polypeptide(L)'
;MEKSSIHFENIKPTSQSHNLRQRDFDYVRKDLTKFNKSYGDMKPHSEVIEEFKKLIKEKTGRSAQAKAKFLIEGVFLFKKNHTDKELCQVADNFGIEFKVRVKELHIHRDEGHYDKTNNEWKPNYHAHLVVENINRETGKSVKWDKIDLSRIQDYFAEALNMQRGIKSDKKHLRALEFKVKKEQENLDNIQNEKIAVHSKKALELKGKIFID
;
A
#
# COMPACT_ATOMS: atom_id res chain seq x y z
N MET A 1 -0.39 11.14 -16.27
CA MET A 1 0.62 10.15 -15.84
C MET A 1 0.13 9.51 -14.55
N GLU A 2 0.37 8.21 -14.36
CA GLU A 2 0.09 7.53 -13.08
C GLU A 2 0.94 8.13 -11.96
N LYS A 3 0.39 8.15 -10.74
CA LYS A 3 1.05 8.75 -9.57
C LYS A 3 1.78 7.69 -8.76
N SER A 4 3.00 8.00 -8.33
CA SER A 4 3.73 7.22 -7.35
C SER A 4 3.61 7.89 -5.98
N SER A 5 3.41 7.07 -4.97
CA SER A 5 3.46 7.46 -3.56
C SER A 5 3.89 6.25 -2.76
N ILE A 6 4.65 6.47 -1.70
CA ILE A 6 5.00 5.42 -0.74
C ILE A 6 4.49 5.75 0.65
N HIS A 7 3.97 4.76 1.37
CA HIS A 7 3.59 4.92 2.77
C HIS A 7 4.20 3.82 3.62
N PHE A 8 4.86 4.21 4.72
CA PHE A 8 5.50 3.28 5.66
C PHE A 8 4.65 3.07 6.91
N GLU A 9 4.32 1.81 7.19
CA GLU A 9 3.70 1.38 8.45
C GLU A 9 4.66 0.48 9.24
N ASN A 10 4.38 0.28 10.53
CA ASN A 10 5.04 -0.80 11.26
C ASN A 10 4.55 -2.14 10.74
N ILE A 11 5.45 -3.12 10.62
CA ILE A 11 5.06 -4.44 10.14
C ILE A 11 4.00 -5.06 11.06
N LYS A 12 3.02 -5.73 10.46
CA LYS A 12 1.97 -6.45 11.18
C LYS A 12 2.35 -7.92 11.28
N PRO A 13 1.88 -8.65 12.30
CA PRO A 13 2.11 -10.11 12.40
C PRO A 13 1.67 -10.88 11.15
N THR A 14 0.72 -10.32 10.38
CA THR A 14 0.19 -10.93 9.16
C THR A 14 0.90 -10.48 7.88
N SER A 15 1.76 -9.46 7.92
CA SER A 15 2.38 -8.87 6.71
C SER A 15 3.14 -9.92 5.91
N GLN A 16 4.02 -10.71 6.54
CA GLN A 16 4.77 -11.74 5.81
C GLN A 16 3.88 -12.77 5.11
N SER A 17 2.88 -13.30 5.83
CA SER A 17 1.95 -14.29 5.28
C SER A 17 1.09 -13.71 4.15
N HIS A 18 0.75 -12.42 4.22
CA HIS A 18 0.04 -11.71 3.16
C HIS A 18 0.92 -11.57 1.91
N ASN A 19 2.17 -11.12 2.09
CA ASN A 19 3.11 -10.84 1.02
C ASN A 19 3.58 -12.11 0.31
N LEU A 20 3.71 -13.21 1.06
CA LEU A 20 4.06 -14.52 0.52
C LEU A 20 2.86 -15.31 0.00
N ARG A 21 1.66 -14.71 -0.03
CA ARG A 21 0.41 -15.36 -0.46
C ARG A 21 0.14 -16.70 0.25
N GLN A 22 0.45 -16.75 1.54
CA GLN A 22 0.16 -17.90 2.42
C GLN A 22 -1.28 -17.88 2.96
N ARG A 23 -2.05 -16.86 2.60
CA ARG A 23 -3.46 -16.69 2.95
C ARG A 23 -4.25 -16.33 1.70
N ASP A 24 -5.49 -16.81 1.64
CA ASP A 24 -6.43 -16.47 0.58
C ASP A 24 -7.19 -15.20 0.93
N PHE A 25 -7.39 -14.35 -0.09
CA PHE A 25 -8.14 -13.11 0.01
C PHE A 25 -9.13 -13.00 -1.17
N ASP A 26 -10.31 -12.44 -0.93
CA ASP A 26 -11.39 -12.26 -1.91
C ASP A 26 -11.01 -11.29 -3.04
N TYR A 27 -10.17 -10.30 -2.73
CA TYR A 27 -9.71 -9.29 -3.67
C TYR A 27 -8.48 -9.72 -4.50
N VAL A 28 -7.94 -10.93 -4.26
CA VAL A 28 -6.80 -11.46 -4.99
C VAL A 28 -7.26 -12.31 -6.16
N ARG A 29 -6.76 -11.98 -7.35
CA ARG A 29 -7.04 -12.68 -8.60
C ARG A 29 -6.03 -13.82 -8.80
N LYS A 30 -6.42 -15.03 -8.36
CA LYS A 30 -5.55 -16.22 -8.28
C LYS A 30 -4.84 -16.60 -9.59
N ASP A 31 -5.46 -16.38 -10.75
CA ASP A 31 -4.84 -16.66 -12.06
C ASP A 31 -3.62 -15.75 -12.36
N LEU A 32 -3.53 -14.60 -11.68
CA LEU A 32 -2.44 -13.64 -11.81
C LEU A 32 -1.33 -13.81 -10.76
N THR A 33 -1.56 -14.56 -9.67
CA THR A 33 -0.59 -14.70 -8.57
C THR A 33 0.76 -15.26 -9.03
N LYS A 34 0.79 -16.04 -10.11
CA LYS A 34 2.04 -16.51 -10.75
C LYS A 34 2.97 -15.40 -11.24
N PHE A 35 2.46 -14.18 -11.40
CA PHE A 35 3.23 -12.99 -11.80
C PHE A 35 3.74 -12.18 -10.61
N ASN A 36 3.41 -12.58 -9.38
CA ASN A 36 4.02 -12.01 -8.19
C ASN A 36 5.44 -12.54 -8.02
N LYS A 37 6.30 -11.72 -7.39
CA LYS A 37 7.68 -12.09 -7.07
C LYS A 37 8.06 -11.55 -5.71
N SER A 38 8.90 -12.30 -5.01
CA SER A 38 9.46 -11.92 -3.72
C SER A 38 10.99 -12.02 -3.81
N TYR A 39 11.70 -11.02 -3.30
CA TYR A 39 13.15 -10.92 -3.30
C TYR A 39 13.66 -10.55 -1.91
N GLY A 40 14.92 -10.91 -1.62
CA GLY A 40 15.59 -10.60 -0.36
C GLY A 40 15.59 -11.76 0.64
N ASP A 41 15.78 -11.43 1.91
CA ASP A 41 15.86 -12.39 3.01
C ASP A 41 14.45 -12.70 3.53
N MET A 42 13.97 -13.92 3.32
CA MET A 42 12.63 -14.35 3.76
C MET A 42 12.60 -14.91 5.19
N LYS A 43 13.66 -14.72 5.98
CA LYS A 43 13.67 -15.11 7.40
C LYS A 43 12.42 -14.58 8.12
N PRO A 44 11.74 -15.39 8.95
CA PRO A 44 10.52 -14.97 9.61
C PRO A 44 10.65 -13.64 10.35
N HIS A 45 9.67 -12.75 10.19
CA HIS A 45 9.71 -11.42 10.81
C HIS A 45 9.85 -11.51 12.34
N SER A 46 9.22 -12.50 12.97
CA SER A 46 9.32 -12.77 14.41
C SER A 46 10.75 -13.06 14.84
N GLU A 47 11.49 -13.89 14.10
CA GLU A 47 12.87 -14.23 14.42
C GLU A 47 13.80 -13.02 14.29
N VAL A 48 13.63 -12.23 13.23
CA VAL A 48 14.41 -11.01 13.00
C VAL A 48 14.14 -9.97 14.09
N ILE A 49 12.89 -9.87 14.56
CA ILE A 49 12.54 -9.03 15.71
C ILE A 49 13.25 -9.49 16.99
N GLU A 50 13.31 -10.79 17.25
CA GLU A 50 14.05 -11.32 18.41
C GLU A 50 15.55 -11.08 18.32
N GLU A 51 16.14 -11.17 17.13
CA GLU A 51 17.54 -10.77 16.90
C GLU A 51 17.76 -9.31 17.22
N PHE A 52 16.87 -8.42 16.75
CA PHE A 52 16.99 -7.00 17.07
C PHE A 52 16.84 -6.70 18.56
N LYS A 53 15.97 -7.41 19.28
CA LYS A 53 15.84 -7.24 20.73
C LYS A 53 17.16 -7.57 21.44
N LYS A 54 17.82 -8.67 21.06
CA LYS A 54 19.15 -9.05 21.57
C LYS A 54 20.20 -7.99 21.20
N LEU A 55 20.25 -7.62 19.93
CA LEU A 55 21.19 -6.62 19.42
C LEU A 55 21.06 -5.25 20.11
N ILE A 56 19.84 -4.78 20.35
CA ILE A 56 19.59 -3.52 21.07
C ILE A 56 20.14 -3.63 22.49
N LYS A 57 19.90 -4.75 23.17
CA LYS A 57 20.40 -4.98 24.53
C LYS A 57 21.92 -4.99 24.58
N GLU A 58 22.55 -5.67 23.63
CA GLU A 58 24.02 -5.74 23.49
C GLU A 58 24.64 -4.38 23.19
N LYS A 59 24.09 -3.63 22.24
CA LYS A 59 24.67 -2.36 21.77
C LYS A 59 24.37 -1.16 22.67
N THR A 60 23.23 -1.16 23.35
CA THR A 60 22.75 0.01 24.11
C THR A 60 22.68 -0.22 25.61
N GLY A 61 22.84 -1.48 26.07
CA GLY A 61 22.63 -1.89 27.47
C GLY A 61 21.17 -1.91 27.91
N ARG A 62 20.23 -1.45 27.06
CA ARG A 62 18.80 -1.31 27.39
C ARG A 62 17.96 -2.35 26.70
N SER A 63 16.88 -2.78 27.35
CA SER A 63 15.89 -3.66 26.73
C SER A 63 15.11 -2.90 25.65
N ALA A 64 14.73 -3.59 24.58
CA ALA A 64 13.91 -2.99 23.54
C ALA A 64 12.53 -2.56 24.07
N GLN A 65 12.04 -1.42 23.60
CA GLN A 65 10.74 -0.91 24.01
C GLN A 65 9.60 -1.75 23.38
N ALA A 66 8.51 -1.96 24.12
CA ALA A 66 7.36 -2.75 23.64
C ALA A 66 6.73 -2.20 22.35
N LYS A 67 6.81 -0.88 22.13
CA LYS A 67 6.28 -0.19 20.94
C LYS A 67 7.38 0.12 19.89
N ALA A 68 8.57 -0.45 20.04
CA ALA A 68 9.64 -0.26 19.07
C ALA A 68 9.23 -0.80 17.71
N LYS A 69 9.47 -0.01 16.66
CA LYS A 69 9.30 -0.44 15.28
C LYS A 69 10.62 -1.07 14.83
N PHE A 70 10.66 -2.39 14.76
CA PHE A 70 11.87 -3.13 14.38
C PHE A 70 11.99 -3.25 12.85
N LEU A 71 10.86 -3.55 12.22
CA LEU A 71 10.68 -3.63 10.78
C LEU A 71 9.53 -2.69 10.39
N ILE A 72 9.73 -1.95 9.30
CA ILE A 72 8.68 -1.12 8.69
C ILE A 72 8.45 -1.60 7.26
N GLU A 73 7.23 -1.44 6.79
CA GLU A 73 6.78 -1.87 5.48
C GLU A 73 6.30 -0.65 4.69
N GLY A 74 6.99 -0.36 3.59
CA GLY A 74 6.62 0.68 2.62
C GLY A 74 5.81 0.08 1.48
N VAL A 75 4.67 0.68 1.13
CA VAL A 75 3.90 0.26 -0.05
C VAL A 75 3.99 1.32 -1.12
N PHE A 76 4.53 0.98 -2.30
CA PHE A 76 4.61 1.88 -3.45
C PHE A 76 3.93 1.30 -4.69
N LEU A 77 3.35 2.19 -5.50
CA LEU A 77 2.68 1.83 -6.76
C LEU A 77 3.68 1.81 -7.92
N PHE A 78 3.44 0.98 -8.92
CA PHE A 78 4.22 0.96 -10.15
C PHE A 78 3.33 0.75 -11.39
N LYS A 79 3.82 1.15 -12.57
CA LYS A 79 3.11 0.93 -13.85
C LYS A 79 3.22 -0.50 -14.35
N LYS A 80 2.22 -0.99 -15.09
CA LYS A 80 2.17 -2.33 -15.71
C LYS A 80 3.47 -2.76 -16.40
N ASN A 81 4.15 -1.83 -17.06
CA ASN A 81 5.34 -2.10 -17.86
C ASN A 81 6.65 -2.14 -17.06
N HIS A 82 6.64 -1.85 -15.75
CA HIS A 82 7.84 -2.03 -14.93
C HIS A 82 8.18 -3.50 -14.79
N THR A 83 9.42 -3.81 -15.15
CA THR A 83 10.03 -5.12 -14.99
C THR A 83 10.41 -5.36 -13.53
N ASP A 84 10.52 -6.63 -13.13
CA ASP A 84 10.98 -6.97 -11.79
C ASP A 84 12.39 -6.46 -11.50
N LYS A 85 13.25 -6.45 -12.53
CA LYS A 85 14.63 -5.96 -12.44
C LYS A 85 14.67 -4.46 -12.09
N GLU A 86 13.85 -3.65 -12.76
CA GLU A 86 13.73 -2.22 -12.44
C GLU A 86 13.27 -2.03 -11.00
N LEU A 87 12.25 -2.78 -10.56
CA LEU A 87 11.72 -2.68 -9.19
C LEU A 87 12.75 -3.11 -8.13
N CYS A 88 13.56 -4.13 -8.41
CA CYS A 88 14.69 -4.51 -7.54
C CYS A 88 15.73 -3.38 -7.48
N GLN A 89 16.10 -2.79 -8.62
CA GLN A 89 17.04 -1.67 -8.67
C GLN A 89 16.53 -0.46 -7.87
N VAL A 90 15.23 -0.15 -7.95
CA VAL A 90 14.60 0.89 -7.13
C VAL A 90 14.72 0.59 -5.64
N ALA A 91 14.51 -0.67 -5.22
CA ALA A 91 14.65 -1.05 -3.82
C ALA A 91 16.11 -0.98 -3.33
N ASP A 92 17.07 -1.46 -4.13
CA ASP A 92 18.49 -1.46 -3.78
C ASP A 92 19.04 -0.03 -3.67
N ASN A 93 18.74 0.81 -4.67
CA ASN A 93 19.16 2.22 -4.67
C ASN A 93 18.52 3.00 -3.51
N PHE A 94 17.28 2.67 -3.13
CA PHE A 94 16.62 3.25 -1.96
C PHE A 94 17.38 2.93 -0.67
N GLY A 95 17.79 1.67 -0.50
CA GLY A 95 18.58 1.24 0.65
C GLY A 95 19.90 2.01 0.77
N ILE A 96 20.57 2.23 -0.37
CA ILE A 96 21.82 3.00 -0.44
C ILE A 96 21.57 4.48 -0.10
N GLU A 97 20.64 5.14 -0.78
CA GLU A 97 20.40 6.58 -0.64
C GLU A 97 19.95 6.96 0.78
N PHE A 98 19.03 6.19 1.35
CA PHE A 98 18.46 6.47 2.67
C PHE A 98 19.17 5.73 3.80
N LYS A 99 20.29 5.06 3.51
CA LYS A 99 21.15 4.35 4.47
C LYS A 99 20.37 3.37 5.35
N VAL A 100 19.51 2.59 4.72
CA VAL A 100 18.69 1.57 5.36
C VAL A 100 18.90 0.21 4.72
N ARG A 101 18.78 -0.84 5.51
CA ARG A 101 18.81 -2.19 4.98
C ARG A 101 17.42 -2.59 4.52
N VAL A 102 17.27 -2.78 3.21
CA VAL A 102 16.10 -3.44 2.63
C VAL A 102 16.20 -4.93 2.94
N LYS A 103 15.16 -5.48 3.57
CA LYS A 103 15.07 -6.89 3.93
C LYS A 103 14.37 -7.70 2.84
N GLU A 104 13.20 -7.22 2.40
CA GLU A 104 12.33 -7.91 1.45
C GLU A 104 11.71 -6.92 0.47
N LEU A 105 11.51 -7.38 -0.76
CA LEU A 105 10.67 -6.72 -1.78
C LEU A 105 9.66 -7.73 -2.29
N HIS A 106 8.36 -7.42 -2.17
CA HIS A 106 7.26 -8.25 -2.67
C HIS A 106 6.47 -7.49 -3.72
N ILE A 107 6.45 -8.00 -4.95
CA ILE A 107 5.79 -7.41 -6.10
C ILE A 107 4.45 -8.10 -6.30
N HIS A 108 3.35 -7.36 -6.16
CA HIS A 108 1.99 -7.86 -6.34
C HIS A 108 1.39 -7.35 -7.66
N ARG A 109 0.98 -8.29 -8.52
CA ARG A 109 0.33 -8.04 -9.82
C ARG A 109 -1.06 -8.68 -9.94
N ASP A 110 -1.53 -9.26 -8.84
CA ASP A 110 -2.76 -10.05 -8.74
C ASP A 110 -3.87 -9.34 -7.94
N GLU A 111 -3.64 -8.12 -7.47
CA GLU A 111 -4.66 -7.33 -6.77
C GLU A 111 -5.29 -6.28 -7.69
N GLY A 112 -6.51 -5.86 -7.34
CA GLY A 112 -7.27 -4.90 -8.13
C GLY A 112 -8.75 -4.94 -7.77
N HIS A 113 -9.57 -4.34 -8.63
CA HIS A 113 -11.02 -4.42 -8.52
C HIS A 113 -11.65 -4.44 -9.92
N TYR A 114 -12.86 -4.99 -10.02
CA TYR A 114 -13.67 -4.80 -11.22
C TYR A 114 -14.39 -3.47 -11.15
N ASP A 115 -14.39 -2.73 -12.25
CA ASP A 115 -15.20 -1.53 -12.41
C ASP A 115 -16.69 -1.90 -12.34
N LYS A 116 -17.46 -1.17 -11.53
CA LYS A 116 -18.87 -1.49 -11.30
C LYS A 116 -19.78 -1.20 -12.51
N THR A 117 -19.32 -0.38 -13.46
CA THR A 117 -20.11 0.07 -14.62
C THR A 117 -19.90 -0.83 -15.82
N ASN A 118 -18.65 -1.16 -16.15
CA ASN A 118 -18.32 -1.94 -17.36
C ASN A 118 -17.74 -3.33 -17.06
N ASN A 119 -17.62 -3.72 -15.78
CA ASN A 119 -17.07 -4.99 -15.33
C ASN A 119 -15.65 -5.28 -15.86
N GLU A 120 -14.87 -4.23 -16.16
CA GLU A 120 -13.47 -4.37 -16.55
C GLU A 120 -12.55 -4.49 -15.34
N TRP A 121 -11.54 -5.36 -15.46
CA TRP A 121 -10.52 -5.52 -14.40
C TRP A 121 -9.58 -4.31 -14.35
N LYS A 122 -9.54 -3.65 -13.19
CA LYS A 122 -8.61 -2.56 -12.87
C LYS A 122 -7.51 -3.06 -11.93
N PRO A 123 -6.31 -3.37 -12.44
CA PRO A 123 -5.22 -3.86 -11.62
C PRO A 123 -4.69 -2.78 -10.68
N ASN A 124 -4.26 -3.18 -9.49
CA ASN A 124 -3.53 -2.35 -8.53
C ASN A 124 -2.11 -2.89 -8.38
N TYR A 125 -1.22 -2.49 -9.29
CA TYR A 125 0.18 -2.87 -9.27
C TYR A 125 0.93 -2.13 -8.15
N HIS A 126 1.43 -2.89 -7.18
CA HIS A 126 2.12 -2.33 -6.04
C HIS A 126 3.15 -3.30 -5.48
N ALA A 127 4.14 -2.75 -4.79
CA ALA A 127 5.15 -3.52 -4.11
C ALA A 127 5.22 -3.16 -2.62
N HIS A 128 5.41 -4.20 -1.80
CA HIS A 128 5.71 -4.07 -0.37
C HIS A 128 7.22 -4.15 -0.19
N LEU A 129 7.79 -3.14 0.45
CA LEU A 129 9.21 -2.99 0.73
C LEU A 129 9.42 -3.06 2.25
N VAL A 130 9.97 -4.17 2.73
CA VAL A 130 10.27 -4.34 4.15
C VAL A 130 11.67 -3.85 4.44
N VAL A 131 11.79 -2.94 5.40
CA VAL A 131 13.03 -2.25 5.76
C VAL A 131 13.34 -2.49 7.22
N GLU A 132 14.60 -2.75 7.51
CA GLU A 132 15.11 -2.78 8.89
C GLU A 132 15.11 -1.36 9.47
N ASN A 133 14.30 -1.15 10.50
CA ASN A 133 14.22 0.13 11.18
C ASN A 133 15.18 0.21 12.36
N ILE A 134 16.06 -0.78 12.56
CA ILE A 134 17.12 -0.78 13.56
C ILE A 134 18.47 -0.82 12.82
N ASN A 135 19.31 0.18 13.06
CA ASN A 135 20.68 0.18 12.59
C ASN A 135 21.48 -0.89 13.35
N ARG A 136 22.00 -1.89 12.61
CA ARG A 136 22.67 -3.05 13.23
C ARG A 136 23.98 -2.72 13.94
N GLU A 137 24.66 -1.65 13.56
CA GLU A 137 25.93 -1.24 14.16
C GLU A 137 25.72 -0.62 15.55
N THR A 138 24.68 0.21 15.67
CA THR A 138 24.40 1.04 16.84
C THR A 138 23.29 0.49 17.75
N GLY A 139 22.45 -0.41 17.26
CA GLY A 139 21.24 -0.87 17.94
C GLY A 139 20.18 0.23 18.13
N LYS A 140 20.27 1.33 17.38
CA LYS A 140 19.30 2.45 17.45
C LYS A 140 18.34 2.41 16.27
N SER A 141 17.16 2.98 16.47
CA SER A 141 16.18 3.10 15.38
C SER A 141 16.69 4.04 14.28
N VAL A 142 16.44 3.69 13.02
CA VAL A 142 16.54 4.62 11.90
C VAL A 142 15.51 5.75 12.11
N LYS A 143 15.92 6.99 11.87
CA LYS A 143 15.05 8.16 12.00
C LYS A 143 15.00 8.89 10.67
N TRP A 144 13.80 9.01 10.12
CA TRP A 144 13.51 9.91 9.02
C TRP A 144 12.73 11.10 9.55
N ASP A 145 13.19 12.30 9.22
CA ASP A 145 12.45 13.53 9.50
C ASP A 145 11.45 13.85 8.37
N LYS A 146 10.81 15.02 8.44
CA LYS A 146 9.84 15.43 7.42
C LYS A 146 10.47 15.67 6.05
N ILE A 147 11.73 16.10 6.02
CA ILE A 147 12.48 16.36 4.78
C ILE A 147 12.85 15.02 4.16
N ASP A 148 13.35 14.07 4.94
CA ASP A 148 13.62 12.70 4.50
C ASP A 148 12.35 12.07 3.91
N LEU A 149 11.24 12.12 4.63
CA LEU A 149 9.97 11.56 4.15
C LEU A 149 9.49 12.23 2.85
N SER A 150 9.72 13.53 2.67
CA SER A 150 9.41 14.24 1.42
C SER A 150 10.31 13.74 0.28
N ARG A 151 11.61 13.65 0.52
CA ARG A 151 12.60 13.15 -0.45
C ARG A 151 12.35 11.71 -0.84
N ILE A 152 11.89 10.87 0.09
CA ILE A 152 11.50 9.50 -0.21
C ILE A 152 10.32 9.48 -1.21
N GLN A 153 9.35 10.38 -1.10
CA GLN A 153 8.29 10.48 -2.13
C GLN A 153 8.85 10.87 -3.50
N ASP A 154 9.77 11.83 -3.51
CA ASP A 154 10.42 12.32 -4.73
C ASP A 154 11.21 11.18 -5.40
N TYR A 155 12.02 10.46 -4.61
CA TYR A 155 12.78 9.30 -5.04
C TYR A 155 11.91 8.25 -5.74
N PHE A 156 10.80 7.80 -5.13
CA PHE A 156 9.94 6.79 -5.76
C PHE A 156 9.18 7.32 -6.98
N ALA A 157 8.94 8.63 -7.08
CA ALA A 157 8.35 9.23 -8.27
C ALA A 157 9.36 9.26 -9.42
N GLU A 158 10.58 9.71 -9.15
CA GLU A 158 11.68 9.82 -10.11
C GLU A 158 12.15 8.44 -10.59
N ALA A 159 12.42 7.52 -9.67
CA ALA A 159 12.94 6.19 -9.97
C ALA A 159 11.96 5.33 -10.80
N LEU A 160 10.65 5.59 -10.68
CA LEU A 160 9.60 4.90 -11.45
C LEU A 160 9.11 5.71 -12.66
N ASN A 161 9.68 6.89 -12.89
CA ASN A 161 9.24 7.84 -13.91
C ASN A 161 7.71 8.07 -13.86
N MET A 162 7.21 8.32 -12.65
CA MET A 162 5.80 8.52 -12.33
C MET A 162 5.60 9.91 -11.73
N GLN A 163 4.38 10.42 -11.79
CA GLN A 163 4.09 11.71 -11.19
C GLN A 163 4.11 11.59 -9.66
N ARG A 164 4.77 12.51 -8.97
CA ARG A 164 4.73 12.56 -7.51
C ARG A 164 3.30 12.68 -6.98
N GLY A 165 2.97 11.91 -5.94
CA GLY A 165 1.73 12.06 -5.19
C GLY A 165 1.55 13.48 -4.62
N ILE A 166 0.30 13.92 -4.54
CA ILE A 166 -0.04 15.24 -3.99
C ILE A 166 -0.33 15.06 -2.49
N LYS A 167 0.25 15.93 -1.66
CA LYS A 167 -0.06 15.97 -0.23
C LYS A 167 -1.56 16.22 -0.04
N SER A 168 -2.20 15.41 0.80
CA SER A 168 -3.61 15.57 1.14
C SER A 168 -3.76 15.65 2.65
N ASP A 169 -4.64 16.54 3.10
CA ASP A 169 -5.07 16.61 4.50
C ASP A 169 -6.11 15.53 4.85
N LYS A 170 -6.48 14.69 3.86
CA LYS A 170 -7.37 13.56 4.08
C LYS A 170 -6.67 12.51 4.95
N LYS A 171 -7.36 12.09 6.01
CA LYS A 171 -6.93 10.96 6.85
C LYS A 171 -6.68 9.74 5.97
N HIS A 172 -5.53 9.09 6.15
CA HIS A 172 -5.24 7.81 5.52
C HIS A 172 -6.25 6.77 6.02
N LEU A 173 -6.93 6.11 5.09
CA LEU A 173 -7.90 5.05 5.37
C LEU A 173 -7.25 3.71 5.11
N ARG A 174 -7.39 2.78 6.06
CA ARG A 174 -7.03 1.37 5.86
C ARG A 174 -7.89 0.76 4.76
N ALA A 175 -7.44 -0.35 4.17
CA ALA A 175 -8.16 -1.02 3.09
C ALA A 175 -9.65 -1.27 3.38
N LEU A 176 -9.98 -1.77 4.59
CA LEU A 176 -11.37 -1.99 4.99
C LEU A 176 -12.15 -0.68 5.16
N GLU A 177 -11.56 0.34 5.78
CA GLU A 177 -12.19 1.67 5.94
C GLU A 177 -12.47 2.30 4.57
N PHE A 178 -11.54 2.15 3.62
CA PHE A 178 -11.71 2.61 2.24
C PHE A 178 -12.82 1.84 1.53
N LYS A 179 -12.88 0.50 1.66
CA LYS A 179 -13.93 -0.34 1.09
C LYS A 179 -15.31 0.08 1.62
N VAL A 180 -15.45 0.22 2.94
CA VAL A 180 -16.69 0.68 3.58
C VAL A 180 -17.09 2.07 3.09
N LYS A 181 -16.16 3.01 3.04
CA LYS A 181 -16.43 4.36 2.53
C LYS A 181 -16.90 4.34 1.07
N LYS A 182 -16.25 3.53 0.23
CA LYS A 182 -16.64 3.38 -1.19
C LYS A 182 -18.00 2.73 -1.35
N GLU A 183 -18.35 1.73 -0.54
CA GLU A 183 -19.70 1.15 -0.57
C GLU A 183 -20.75 2.17 -0.12
N GLN A 184 -20.48 2.97 0.92
CA GLN A 184 -21.38 4.04 1.35
C GLN A 184 -21.60 5.10 0.26
N GLU A 185 -20.52 5.58 -0.38
CA GLU A 185 -20.61 6.54 -1.51
C GLU A 185 -21.47 5.97 -2.66
N ASN A 186 -21.37 4.66 -2.92
CA ASN A 186 -22.20 4.02 -3.95
C ASN A 186 -23.67 3.91 -3.55
N LEU A 187 -23.96 3.56 -2.29
CA LEU A 187 -25.33 3.52 -1.77
C LEU A 187 -26.00 4.90 -1.87
N ASP A 188 -25.26 5.95 -1.49
CA ASP A 188 -25.74 7.34 -1.56
C ASP A 188 -26.05 7.75 -3.02
N ASN A 189 -25.18 7.38 -3.98
CA ASN A 189 -25.41 7.63 -5.40
C ASN A 189 -26.67 6.92 -5.92
N ILE A 190 -26.84 5.63 -5.60
CA ILE A 190 -28.03 4.85 -6.00
C ILE A 190 -29.30 5.46 -5.39
N GLN A 191 -29.23 5.93 -4.14
CA GLN A 191 -30.37 6.56 -3.49
C GLN A 191 -30.72 7.90 -4.15
N ASN A 192 -29.72 8.70 -4.50
CA ASN A 192 -29.92 9.96 -5.24
C ASN A 192 -30.49 9.72 -6.65
N GLU A 193 -30.01 8.71 -7.38
CA GLU A 193 -30.56 8.31 -8.68
C GLU A 193 -32.01 7.84 -8.56
N LYS A 194 -32.33 7.03 -7.55
CA LYS A 194 -33.71 6.61 -7.28
C LYS A 194 -34.62 7.81 -7.03
N ILE A 195 -34.18 8.78 -6.24
CA ILE A 195 -34.93 10.02 -5.97
C ILE A 195 -35.13 10.81 -7.27
N ALA A 196 -34.09 10.96 -8.08
CA ALA A 196 -34.16 11.66 -9.37
C ALA A 196 -35.12 10.98 -10.37
N VAL A 197 -35.14 9.64 -10.42
CA VAL A 197 -36.09 8.89 -11.25
C VAL A 197 -37.53 9.05 -10.73
N HIS A 198 -37.74 9.00 -9.42
CA HIS A 198 -39.07 9.20 -8.82
C HIS A 198 -39.58 10.63 -9.06
N SER A 199 -38.73 11.65 -8.92
CA SER A 199 -39.11 13.03 -9.17
C SER A 199 -39.44 13.27 -10.64
N LYS A 200 -38.64 12.74 -11.58
CA LYS A 200 -38.93 12.80 -13.01
C LYS A 200 -40.25 12.12 -13.36
N LYS A 201 -40.49 10.91 -12.83
CA LYS A 201 -41.74 10.16 -13.05
C LYS A 201 -42.95 10.91 -12.49
N ALA A 202 -42.83 11.55 -11.33
CA ALA A 202 -43.90 12.37 -10.75
C ALA A 202 -44.21 13.62 -11.59
N LEU A 203 -43.19 14.27 -12.17
CA LEU A 203 -43.36 15.38 -13.12
C LEU A 203 -44.05 14.94 -14.42
N GLU A 204 -43.66 13.79 -14.98
CA GLU A 204 -44.31 13.23 -16.18
C GLU A 204 -45.78 12.85 -15.94
N LEU A 205 -46.09 12.28 -14.77
CA LEU A 205 -47.47 11.97 -14.36
C LEU A 205 -48.32 13.23 -14.20
N LYS A 206 -47.78 14.29 -13.57
CA LYS A 206 -48.48 15.57 -13.49
C LYS A 206 -48.70 16.17 -14.87
N GLY A 207 -47.71 16.13 -15.76
CA GLY A 207 -47.84 16.64 -17.13
C GLY A 207 -48.94 15.96 -17.95
N LYS A 208 -49.23 14.67 -17.72
CA LYS A 208 -50.32 13.95 -18.40
C LYS A 208 -51.71 14.31 -17.88
N ILE A 209 -51.85 14.71 -16.61
CA ILE A 209 -53.13 15.04 -15.99
C ILE A 209 -53.67 16.41 -16.47
N PHE A 210 -52.81 17.29 -17.01
CA PHE A 210 -53.20 18.63 -17.48
C PHE A 210 -53.40 18.74 -19.00
N ILE A 211 -53.44 17.61 -19.73
CA ILE A 211 -53.61 17.58 -21.20
C ILE A 211 -54.97 16.95 -21.63
N ASP A 212 -55.74 16.42 -20.67
CA ASP A 212 -57.15 16.00 -20.86
C ASP A 212 -58.09 17.02 -20.18
#